data_AF-A0A821YLS9-F1
#
_entry.id   AF-A0A821YLS9-F1
#
_cell.length_a   1.000
_cell.length_b   1.000
_cell.length_c   1.000
_cell.angle_alpha   90.00
_cell.angle_beta   90.00
_cell.angle_gamma   90.00
#
_symmetry.space_group_name_H-M   'P 1'
#
loop_
_entity.id
_entity.type
_entity.pdbx_description
1 polymer ?
#
loop_
_entity_poly.entity_id
_entity_poly.type
_entity_poly.pdbx_seq_one_letter_code
_entity_poly.pdbx_strand_id
1 'polypeptide(L)'
;MKTQKNDENETLLNDKKGSCTTNDHHRHHSSRLEWAESSWTRFLHVLFWWWIKPMLYIGYKRQLTVDDLDGIPHVDKALVLLDRLSSYDWSSTTTWRIVCKEFWKDYILLCWIIQPIPTLCGYALFPVFILFQLNFSRKFSHYHEITVVRTDKRVQAFSECIHGCHIVKMYNWEKPLSDRIIEIRENESASIRRASHFRALNMTFFFMSVSLFALTTFGSAWLLGYPLNIENTFPALALFSVMRFNAMYYTPRG
;
A
#
# COMPACT_ATOMS: atom_id res chain seq x y z
N MET A 1 -27.39 0.91 -14.63
CA MET A 1 -27.09 1.41 -13.27
C MET A 1 -25.59 1.65 -13.00
N LYS A 2 -24.63 0.92 -13.62
CA LYS A 2 -23.19 1.26 -13.55
C LYS A 2 -22.76 2.41 -14.48
N THR A 3 -23.39 2.54 -15.66
CA THR A 3 -23.07 3.57 -16.66
C THR A 3 -23.48 4.98 -16.19
N GLN A 4 -24.72 5.12 -15.69
CA GLN A 4 -25.24 6.40 -15.19
C GLN A 4 -24.45 6.99 -14.00
N LYS A 5 -23.85 6.14 -13.16
CA LYS A 5 -23.02 6.58 -12.02
C LYS A 5 -21.63 7.07 -12.47
N ASN A 6 -21.13 6.61 -13.63
CA ASN A 6 -19.90 7.13 -14.21
C ASN A 6 -20.12 8.50 -14.85
N ASP A 7 -21.25 8.68 -15.54
CA ASP A 7 -21.58 9.95 -16.21
C ASP A 7 -21.85 11.09 -15.20
N GLU A 8 -22.49 10.79 -14.06
CA GLU A 8 -22.66 11.74 -12.94
C GLU A 8 -21.32 12.08 -12.25
N ASN A 9 -20.40 11.12 -12.15
CA ASN A 9 -19.08 11.38 -11.57
C ASN A 9 -18.21 12.21 -12.53
N GLU A 10 -18.27 11.97 -13.84
CA GLU A 10 -17.57 12.77 -14.86
C GLU A 10 -18.07 14.21 -14.93
N THR A 11 -19.39 14.41 -14.83
CA THR A 11 -19.99 15.76 -14.81
C THR A 11 -19.60 16.52 -13.54
N LEU A 12 -19.63 15.89 -12.35
CA LEU A 12 -19.16 16.49 -11.10
C LEU A 12 -17.64 16.77 -11.11
N LEU A 13 -16.84 15.94 -11.79
CA LEU A 13 -15.40 16.15 -11.98
C LEU A 13 -15.11 17.33 -12.92
N ASN A 14 -15.89 17.47 -14.00
CA ASN A 14 -15.76 18.59 -14.92
C ASN A 14 -16.20 19.92 -14.30
N ASP A 15 -17.25 19.92 -13.49
CA ASP A 15 -17.70 21.11 -12.76
C ASP A 15 -16.65 21.54 -11.71
N LYS A 16 -16.03 20.57 -11.02
CA LYS A 16 -14.89 20.86 -10.11
C LYS A 16 -13.64 21.33 -10.85
N LYS A 17 -13.34 20.78 -12.03
CA LYS A 17 -12.23 21.26 -12.89
C LYS A 17 -12.49 22.71 -13.35
N GLY A 18 -13.72 23.04 -13.73
CA GLY A 18 -14.13 24.40 -14.14
C GLY A 18 -14.15 25.43 -13.00
N SER A 19 -14.49 25.01 -11.78
CA SER A 19 -14.44 25.87 -10.59
C SER A 19 -13.00 26.08 -10.08
N CYS A 20 -12.09 25.12 -10.27
CA CYS A 20 -10.68 25.31 -9.96
C CYS A 20 -9.97 26.23 -10.96
N THR A 21 -10.32 26.17 -12.25
CA THR A 21 -9.64 26.98 -13.29
C THR A 21 -10.05 28.45 -13.29
N THR A 22 -11.19 28.81 -12.70
CA THR A 22 -11.71 30.19 -12.70
C THR A 22 -11.21 31.05 -11.54
N ASN A 23 -10.65 30.46 -10.47
CA ASN A 23 -10.03 31.20 -9.36
C ASN A 23 -8.48 31.22 -9.40
N ASP A 24 -7.85 30.55 -10.36
CA ASP A 24 -6.39 30.49 -10.50
C ASP A 24 -5.75 31.71 -11.21
N HIS A 25 -6.50 32.82 -11.35
CA HIS A 25 -5.91 34.10 -11.77
C HIS A 25 -5.16 34.85 -10.64
N HIS A 26 -5.10 34.29 -9.43
CA HIS A 26 -4.24 34.78 -8.35
C HIS A 26 -2.87 34.10 -8.36
N ARG A 27 -1.89 34.78 -8.99
CA ARG A 27 -0.44 34.66 -8.84
C ARG A 27 0.15 33.23 -8.96
N HIS A 28 0.71 32.95 -10.13
CA HIS A 28 1.83 32.02 -10.27
C HIS A 28 2.99 32.46 -9.35
N HIS A 29 3.02 31.96 -8.11
CA HIS A 29 4.27 31.90 -7.35
C HIS A 29 5.00 30.65 -7.86
N SER A 30 5.89 30.83 -8.84
CA SER A 30 6.76 29.74 -9.29
C SER A 30 7.44 29.16 -8.06
N SER A 31 7.33 27.85 -7.88
CA SER A 31 7.98 27.19 -6.74
C SER A 31 9.47 27.44 -6.90
N ARG A 32 10.16 27.89 -5.84
CA ARG A 32 11.63 28.12 -5.86
C ARG A 32 12.44 26.86 -6.16
N LEU A 33 11.77 25.72 -6.38
CA LEU A 33 12.32 24.40 -6.63
C LEU A 33 12.13 23.93 -8.08
N GLU A 34 11.54 24.74 -8.97
CA GLU A 34 11.39 24.40 -10.41
C GLU A 34 12.74 24.10 -11.09
N TRP A 35 13.82 24.76 -10.69
CA TRP A 35 15.17 24.50 -11.22
C TRP A 35 15.77 23.15 -10.78
N ALA A 36 15.18 22.46 -9.80
CA ALA A 36 15.64 21.13 -9.36
C ALA A 36 15.07 19.99 -10.23
N GLU A 37 14.22 20.30 -11.23
CA GLU A 37 13.56 19.28 -12.06
C GLU A 37 14.48 18.61 -13.10
N SER A 38 15.63 19.19 -13.45
CA SER A 38 16.37 18.79 -14.67
C SER A 38 17.71 18.06 -14.47
N SER A 39 18.09 17.63 -13.25
CA SER A 39 19.42 17.00 -13.05
C SER A 39 19.51 16.06 -11.83
N TRP A 40 20.50 15.14 -11.87
CA TRP A 40 20.91 14.24 -10.76
C TRP A 40 21.12 14.97 -9.41
N THR A 41 21.26 16.29 -9.43
CA THR A 41 21.37 17.20 -8.29
C THR A 41 20.11 17.29 -7.42
N ARG A 42 18.93 16.88 -7.93
CA ARG A 42 17.68 16.80 -7.14
C ARG A 42 17.83 15.89 -5.92
N PHE A 43 18.46 14.73 -6.10
CA PHE A 43 18.72 13.79 -5.02
C PHE A 43 19.59 14.44 -3.94
N LEU A 44 20.68 15.09 -4.34
CA LEU A 44 21.58 15.77 -3.42
C LEU A 44 20.88 16.94 -2.70
N HIS A 45 20.09 17.76 -3.38
CA HIS A 45 19.40 18.90 -2.76
C HIS A 45 18.36 18.47 -1.72
N VAL A 46 17.64 17.36 -1.98
CA VAL A 46 16.70 16.75 -1.03
C VAL A 46 17.45 16.09 0.13
N LEU A 47 18.54 15.35 -0.16
CA LEU A 47 19.35 14.65 0.83
C LEU A 47 20.09 15.61 1.78
N PHE A 48 20.57 16.75 1.26
CA PHE A 48 21.28 17.77 2.03
C PHE A 48 20.35 18.84 2.63
N TRP A 49 19.03 18.62 2.62
CA TRP A 49 18.03 19.44 3.34
C TRP A 49 18.09 20.95 3.05
N TRP A 50 18.47 21.32 1.84
CA TRP A 50 18.67 22.73 1.50
C TRP A 50 17.36 23.54 1.50
N TRP A 51 16.25 22.88 1.15
CA TRP A 51 14.89 23.45 1.21
C TRP A 51 14.37 23.67 2.64
N ILE A 52 14.92 22.99 3.65
CA ILE A 52 14.53 23.14 5.06
C ILE A 52 15.17 24.38 5.71
N LYS A 53 16.36 24.79 5.27
CA LYS A 53 17.06 25.96 5.83
C LYS A 53 16.23 27.26 5.80
N PRO A 54 15.62 27.68 4.68
CA PRO A 54 14.78 28.87 4.66
C PRO A 54 13.50 28.71 5.49
N MET A 55 12.92 27.50 5.51
CA MET A 55 11.77 27.14 6.35
C MET A 55 12.05 27.32 7.84
N LEU A 56 13.17 26.78 8.33
CA LEU A 56 13.60 26.93 9.72
C LEU A 56 13.89 28.37 10.09
N TYR A 57 14.48 29.15 9.18
CA TYR A 57 14.76 30.57 9.42
C TYR A 57 13.48 31.41 9.53
N ILE A 58 12.48 31.14 8.69
CA ILE A 58 11.17 31.81 8.75
C ILE A 58 10.40 31.37 10.00
N GLY A 59 10.43 30.07 10.33
CA GLY A 59 9.83 29.51 11.53
C GLY A 59 10.43 30.02 12.84
N TYR A 60 11.70 30.40 12.83
CA TYR A 60 12.34 31.05 13.97
C TYR A 60 11.82 32.49 14.20
N LYS A 61 11.29 33.15 13.16
CA LYS A 61 10.80 34.54 13.23
C LYS A 61 9.29 34.65 13.43
N ARG A 62 8.49 33.72 12.90
CA ARG A 62 7.02 33.72 13.01
C ARG A 62 6.43 32.32 12.95
N GLN A 63 5.20 32.15 13.43
CA GLN A 63 4.43 30.91 13.22
C GLN A 63 4.17 30.71 11.72
N LEU A 64 4.48 29.52 11.21
CA LEU A 64 4.31 29.19 9.79
C LEU A 64 2.83 29.09 9.46
N THR A 65 2.41 29.81 8.43
CA THR A 65 1.10 29.67 7.78
C THR A 65 1.22 28.82 6.52
N VAL A 66 0.12 28.21 6.04
CA VAL A 66 0.12 27.31 4.86
C VAL A 66 0.67 28.03 3.61
N ASP A 67 0.49 29.34 3.52
CA ASP A 67 0.99 30.19 2.44
C ASP A 67 2.53 30.40 2.45
N ASP A 68 3.21 30.07 3.56
CA ASP A 68 4.68 30.13 3.67
C ASP A 68 5.35 28.86 3.12
N LEU A 69 4.57 27.81 2.83
CA LEU A 69 5.04 26.59 2.19
C LEU A 69 5.17 26.82 0.69
N ASP A 70 6.32 26.44 0.11
CA ASP A 70 6.47 26.48 -1.34
C ASP A 70 5.36 25.63 -1.99
N GLY A 71 4.76 26.14 -3.08
CA GLY A 71 3.73 25.44 -3.82
C GLY A 71 4.22 24.09 -4.32
N ILE A 72 3.37 23.07 -4.21
CA ILE A 72 3.67 21.70 -4.64
C ILE A 72 4.06 21.72 -6.15
N PRO A 73 5.17 21.07 -6.55
CA PRO A 73 5.57 20.97 -7.95
C PRO A 73 4.41 20.49 -8.83
N HIS A 74 4.32 20.98 -10.07
CA HIS A 74 3.20 20.66 -10.96
C HIS A 74 2.98 19.15 -11.14
N VAL A 75 4.05 18.36 -11.17
CA VAL A 75 4.02 16.89 -11.29
C VAL A 75 3.41 16.21 -10.05
N ASP A 76 3.58 16.84 -8.88
CA ASP A 76 3.13 16.31 -7.59
C ASP A 76 1.74 16.84 -7.21
N LYS A 77 1.13 17.71 -8.03
CA LYS A 77 -0.24 18.18 -7.82
C LYS A 77 -1.21 17.01 -7.88
N ALA A 78 -2.13 16.96 -6.90
CA ALA A 78 -3.13 15.90 -6.79
C ALA A 78 -3.95 15.71 -8.07
N LEU A 79 -4.28 16.79 -8.79
CA LEU A 79 -5.00 16.71 -10.06
C LEU A 79 -4.21 16.00 -11.17
N VAL A 80 -2.90 16.25 -11.25
CA VAL A 80 -2.00 15.63 -12.25
C VAL A 80 -1.77 14.16 -11.89
N LEU A 81 -1.63 13.85 -10.60
CA LEU A 81 -1.54 12.47 -10.12
C LEU A 81 -2.84 11.70 -10.37
N LEU A 82 -4.01 12.33 -10.16
CA LEU A 82 -5.31 11.73 -10.41
C LEU A 82 -5.50 11.42 -11.90
N ASP A 83 -5.10 12.33 -12.78
CA ASP A 83 -5.14 12.15 -14.23
C ASP A 83 -4.25 10.97 -14.69
N ARG A 84 -3.03 10.86 -14.14
CA ARG A 84 -2.13 9.71 -14.35
C ARG A 84 -2.71 8.40 -13.82
N LEU A 85 -3.34 8.42 -12.64
CA LEU A 85 -3.98 7.25 -12.05
C LEU A 85 -5.20 6.80 -12.87
N SER A 86 -5.95 7.75 -13.44
CA SER A 86 -7.11 7.47 -14.28
C SER A 86 -6.74 6.92 -15.66
N SER A 87 -5.61 7.36 -16.22
CA SER A 87 -5.08 6.88 -17.51
C SER A 87 -4.29 5.58 -17.38
N TYR A 88 -3.91 5.16 -16.17
CA TYR A 88 -3.21 3.90 -15.94
C TYR A 88 -4.18 2.72 -16.03
N ASP A 89 -3.98 1.86 -17.03
CA ASP A 89 -4.73 0.62 -17.15
C ASP A 89 -4.27 -0.42 -16.13
N TRP A 90 -4.97 -0.47 -15.00
CA TRP A 90 -4.74 -1.42 -13.92
C TRP A 90 -4.98 -2.88 -14.34
N SER A 91 -5.63 -3.13 -15.50
CA SER A 91 -5.96 -4.47 -15.98
C SER A 91 -4.84 -5.13 -16.81
N SER A 92 -4.00 -4.34 -17.48
CA SER A 92 -2.94 -4.82 -18.39
C SER A 92 -1.67 -5.30 -17.66
N THR A 93 -1.48 -4.86 -16.42
CA THR A 93 -0.36 -5.30 -15.57
C THR A 93 -0.62 -6.70 -15.03
N THR A 94 -0.34 -7.71 -15.85
CA THR A 94 -0.23 -9.10 -15.39
C THR A 94 0.87 -9.16 -14.33
N THR A 95 0.50 -9.39 -13.06
CA THR A 95 1.42 -9.45 -11.90
C THR A 95 2.67 -10.26 -12.19
N TRP A 96 2.54 -11.32 -12.99
CA TRP A 96 3.63 -12.16 -13.48
C TRP A 96 4.70 -11.43 -14.28
N ARG A 97 4.36 -10.40 -15.08
CA ARG A 97 5.35 -9.63 -15.85
C ARG A 97 6.27 -8.82 -14.94
N ILE A 98 5.72 -8.18 -13.91
CA ILE A 98 6.50 -7.42 -12.93
C ILE A 98 7.40 -8.39 -12.16
N VAL A 99 6.83 -9.49 -11.68
CA VAL A 99 7.57 -10.52 -10.96
C VAL A 99 8.70 -11.07 -11.83
N CYS A 100 8.44 -11.52 -13.05
CA CYS A 100 9.49 -12.05 -13.92
C CYS A 100 10.60 -11.02 -14.22
N LYS A 101 10.25 -9.74 -14.40
CA LYS A 101 11.21 -8.66 -14.68
C LYS A 101 12.14 -8.34 -13.51
N GLU A 102 11.69 -8.52 -12.27
CA GLU A 102 12.51 -8.22 -11.09
C GLU A 102 13.24 -9.47 -10.57
N PHE A 103 12.60 -10.63 -10.57
CA PHE A 103 13.13 -11.86 -9.94
C PHE A 103 14.12 -12.67 -10.81
N TRP A 104 14.20 -12.42 -12.12
CA TRP A 104 15.15 -13.12 -12.99
C TRP A 104 16.62 -12.88 -12.60
N LYS A 105 16.97 -11.69 -12.12
CA LYS A 105 18.33 -11.36 -11.65
C LYS A 105 18.69 -12.15 -10.40
N ASP A 106 17.76 -12.23 -9.45
CA ASP A 106 17.91 -13.00 -8.22
C ASP A 106 18.12 -14.49 -8.52
N TYR A 107 17.41 -15.01 -9.54
CA TYR A 107 17.55 -16.40 -9.99
C TYR A 107 18.93 -16.69 -10.56
N ILE A 108 19.42 -15.82 -11.45
CA ILE A 108 20.75 -15.95 -12.06
C ILE A 108 21.84 -15.90 -10.98
N LEU A 109 21.69 -14.99 -10.02
CA LEU A 109 22.66 -14.81 -8.94
C LEU A 109 22.67 -16.02 -7.97
N LEU A 110 21.50 -16.59 -7.65
CA LEU A 110 21.42 -17.85 -6.88
C LEU A 110 22.02 -19.05 -7.62
N CYS A 111 21.77 -19.15 -8.93
CA CYS A 111 22.37 -20.19 -9.76
C CYS A 111 23.91 -20.11 -9.77
N TRP A 112 24.45 -18.89 -9.73
CA TRP A 112 25.89 -18.66 -9.67
C TRP A 112 26.51 -19.06 -8.32
N ILE A 113 25.77 -18.92 -7.21
CA ILE A 113 26.27 -19.21 -5.86
C ILE A 113 26.18 -20.70 -5.50
N ILE A 114 25.03 -21.35 -5.71
CA ILE A 114 24.81 -22.73 -5.24
C ILE A 114 25.12 -23.72 -6.36
N GLN A 115 24.24 -23.74 -7.36
CA GLN A 115 24.27 -24.49 -8.62
C GLN A 115 22.86 -24.35 -9.25
N PRO A 116 22.69 -24.51 -10.57
CA PRO A 116 21.38 -24.39 -11.23
C PRO A 116 20.32 -25.40 -10.75
N ILE A 117 20.68 -26.66 -10.51
CA ILE A 117 19.68 -27.73 -10.24
C ILE A 117 18.94 -27.54 -8.91
N PRO A 118 19.62 -27.32 -7.76
CA PRO A 118 18.93 -27.08 -6.48
C PRO A 118 18.15 -25.77 -6.48
N THR A 119 18.66 -24.76 -7.19
CA THR A 119 18.01 -23.45 -7.34
C THR A 119 16.68 -23.58 -8.08
N LEU A 120 16.65 -24.37 -9.16
CA LEU A 120 15.43 -24.65 -9.93
C LEU A 120 14.36 -25.32 -9.05
N CYS A 121 14.75 -26.26 -8.18
CA CYS A 121 13.83 -26.93 -7.26
C CYS A 121 13.17 -25.95 -6.29
N GLY A 122 13.94 -25.03 -5.69
CA GLY A 122 13.39 -23.98 -4.84
C GLY A 122 12.47 -23.01 -5.59
N TYR A 123 12.89 -22.58 -6.79
CA TYR A 123 12.09 -21.67 -7.62
C TYR A 123 10.80 -22.31 -8.16
N ALA A 124 10.72 -23.64 -8.27
CA ALA A 124 9.49 -24.32 -8.63
C ALA A 124 8.35 -24.08 -7.61
N LEU A 125 8.68 -23.81 -6.34
CA LEU A 125 7.70 -23.45 -5.30
C LEU A 125 7.24 -21.99 -5.38
N PHE A 126 7.99 -21.13 -6.07
CA PHE A 126 7.74 -19.69 -6.10
C PHE A 126 6.41 -19.32 -6.78
N PRO A 127 6.04 -19.87 -7.96
CA PRO A 127 4.73 -19.62 -8.57
C PRO A 127 3.57 -20.08 -7.69
N VAL A 128 3.71 -21.24 -7.05
CA VAL A 128 2.68 -21.78 -6.13
C VAL A 128 2.49 -20.84 -4.95
N PHE A 129 3.59 -20.33 -4.39
CA PHE A 129 3.56 -19.39 -3.27
C PHE A 129 2.93 -18.05 -3.66
N ILE A 130 3.24 -17.52 -4.85
CA ILE A 130 2.59 -16.30 -5.37
C ILE A 130 1.09 -16.50 -5.58
N LEU A 131 0.69 -17.60 -6.22
CA LEU A 131 -0.73 -17.90 -6.42
C LEU A 131 -1.47 -17.99 -5.08
N PHE A 132 -0.85 -18.66 -4.11
CA PHE A 132 -1.37 -18.75 -2.76
C PHE A 132 -1.53 -17.36 -2.11
N GLN A 133 -0.50 -16.51 -2.17
CA GLN A 133 -0.55 -15.15 -1.63
C GLN A 133 -1.58 -14.25 -2.32
N LEU A 134 -1.74 -14.34 -3.64
CA LEU A 134 -2.71 -13.54 -4.39
C LEU A 134 -4.15 -13.92 -4.00
N ASN A 135 -4.43 -15.21 -3.85
CA ASN A 135 -5.73 -15.68 -3.34
C ASN A 135 -5.99 -15.20 -1.91
N PHE A 136 -4.95 -15.21 -1.07
CA PHE A 136 -5.03 -14.75 0.30
C PHE A 136 -5.25 -13.23 0.41
N SER A 137 -4.55 -12.45 -0.42
CA SER A 137 -4.69 -10.99 -0.52
C SER A 137 -6.10 -10.59 -0.93
N ARG A 138 -6.70 -11.26 -1.93
CA ARG A 138 -8.10 -11.02 -2.34
C ARG A 138 -9.09 -11.25 -1.19
N LYS A 139 -8.92 -12.34 -0.44
CA LYS A 139 -9.76 -12.63 0.73
C LYS A 139 -9.55 -11.58 1.83
N PHE A 140 -8.30 -11.20 2.10
CA PHE A 140 -7.97 -10.16 3.07
C PHE A 140 -8.64 -8.83 2.73
N SER A 141 -8.55 -8.38 1.47
CA SER A 141 -9.19 -7.16 0.99
C SER A 141 -10.72 -7.20 1.17
N HIS A 142 -11.36 -8.32 0.82
CA HIS A 142 -12.80 -8.50 1.03
C HIS A 142 -13.22 -8.39 2.50
N TYR A 143 -12.51 -9.05 3.41
CA TYR A 143 -12.81 -8.94 4.85
C TYR A 143 -12.50 -7.55 5.41
N HIS A 144 -11.48 -6.88 4.86
CA HIS A 144 -11.15 -5.51 5.22
C HIS A 144 -12.27 -4.54 4.82
N GLU A 145 -12.80 -4.66 3.59
CA GLU A 145 -13.94 -3.87 3.12
C GLU A 145 -15.16 -4.04 4.04
N ILE A 146 -15.51 -5.28 4.38
CA ILE A 146 -16.61 -5.56 5.33
C ILE A 146 -16.35 -4.89 6.69
N THR A 147 -15.10 -4.86 7.14
CA THR A 147 -14.71 -4.25 8.42
C THR A 147 -14.89 -2.74 8.37
N VAL A 148 -14.48 -2.10 7.26
CA VAL A 148 -14.68 -0.66 7.03
C VAL A 148 -16.17 -0.32 7.03
N VAL A 149 -16.99 -1.06 6.27
CA VAL A 149 -18.44 -0.84 6.23
C VAL A 149 -19.10 -0.98 7.59
N ARG A 150 -18.67 -1.95 8.42
CA ARG A 150 -19.21 -2.11 9.79
C ARG A 150 -18.77 -0.97 10.72
N THR A 151 -17.54 -0.50 10.56
CA THR A 151 -17.01 0.65 11.31
C THR A 151 -17.81 1.91 10.98
N ASP A 152 -18.11 2.14 9.69
CA ASP A 152 -18.92 3.27 9.23
C ASP A 152 -20.34 3.22 9.81
N LYS A 153 -20.98 2.05 9.80
CA LYS A 153 -22.31 1.87 10.43
C LYS A 153 -22.29 2.22 11.92
N ARG A 154 -21.23 1.84 12.64
CA ARG A 154 -21.07 2.21 14.05
C ARG A 154 -20.97 3.73 14.18
N VAL A 155 -20.10 4.38 13.42
CA VAL A 155 -19.90 5.83 13.47
C VAL A 155 -21.20 6.58 13.13
N GLN A 156 -21.94 6.11 12.12
CA GLN A 156 -23.24 6.66 11.76
C GLN A 156 -24.27 6.50 12.88
N ALA A 157 -24.41 5.32 13.48
CA ALA A 157 -25.35 5.09 14.58
C ALA A 157 -25.04 5.97 15.80
N PHE A 158 -23.75 6.16 16.12
CA PHE A 158 -23.35 7.10 17.17
C PHE A 158 -23.69 8.55 16.81
N SER A 159 -23.50 8.95 15.54
CA SER A 159 -23.87 10.29 15.07
C SER A 159 -25.38 10.52 15.22
N GLU A 160 -26.22 9.59 14.76
CA GLU A 160 -27.69 9.67 14.87
C GLU A 160 -28.13 9.74 16.34
N CYS A 161 -27.51 8.96 17.22
CA CYS A 161 -27.76 9.00 18.67
C CYS A 161 -27.47 10.38 19.28
N ILE A 162 -26.34 11.01 18.90
CA ILE A 162 -25.95 12.32 19.44
C ILE A 162 -26.93 13.40 18.97
N HIS A 163 -27.30 13.39 17.69
CA HIS A 163 -28.28 14.34 17.14
C HIS A 163 -29.68 14.17 17.76
N GLY A 164 -30.08 12.93 18.09
CA GLY A 164 -31.40 12.59 18.65
C GLY A 164 -31.49 12.49 20.18
N CYS A 165 -30.46 12.90 20.93
CA CYS A 165 -30.32 12.61 22.36
C CYS A 165 -31.51 13.07 23.22
N HIS A 166 -32.08 14.24 22.93
CA HIS A 166 -33.25 14.76 23.66
C HIS A 166 -34.49 13.86 23.52
N ILE A 167 -34.74 13.32 22.32
CA ILE A 167 -35.87 12.43 22.03
C ILE A 167 -35.69 11.11 22.77
N VAL A 168 -34.47 10.56 22.73
CA VAL A 168 -34.14 9.30 23.42
C VAL A 168 -34.42 9.40 24.92
N LYS A 169 -34.06 10.52 25.55
CA LYS A 169 -34.34 10.78 26.96
C LYS A 169 -35.83 10.98 27.23
N MET A 170 -36.53 11.72 26.38
CA MET A 170 -37.97 11.99 26.57
C MET A 170 -38.82 10.72 26.53
N TYR A 171 -38.45 9.75 25.68
CA TYR A 171 -39.16 8.47 25.54
C TYR A 171 -38.53 7.31 26.32
N ASN A 172 -37.47 7.57 27.11
CA ASN A 172 -36.76 6.56 27.88
C ASN A 172 -36.23 5.38 27.02
N TRP A 173 -35.85 5.66 25.76
CA TRP A 173 -35.35 4.68 24.77
C TRP A 173 -33.87 4.31 24.94
N GLU A 174 -33.25 4.66 26.07
CA GLU A 174 -31.82 4.44 26.33
C GLU A 174 -31.44 2.95 26.28
N LYS A 175 -32.26 2.08 26.87
CA LYS A 175 -32.02 0.62 26.86
C LYS A 175 -32.09 0.01 25.44
N PRO A 176 -33.19 0.14 24.68
CA PRO A 176 -33.27 -0.45 23.34
C PRO A 176 -32.22 0.13 22.37
N LEU A 177 -31.85 1.40 22.53
CA LEU A 177 -30.76 2.01 21.77
C LEU A 177 -29.40 1.42 22.13
N SER A 178 -29.13 1.21 23.42
CA SER A 178 -27.90 0.56 23.89
C SER A 178 -27.78 -0.85 23.32
N ASP A 179 -28.84 -1.65 23.36
CA ASP A 179 -28.85 -3.01 22.83
C ASP A 179 -28.54 -3.03 21.32
N ARG A 180 -29.12 -2.08 20.57
CA ARG A 180 -28.84 -1.88 19.13
C ARG A 180 -27.37 -1.55 18.86
N ILE A 181 -26.76 -0.67 19.67
CA ILE A 181 -25.34 -0.29 19.52
C ILE A 181 -24.44 -1.48 19.86
N ILE A 182 -24.78 -2.26 20.89
CA ILE A 182 -24.04 -3.48 21.26
C ILE A 182 -24.08 -4.49 20.12
N GLU A 183 -25.24 -4.75 19.51
CA GLU A 183 -25.37 -5.64 18.35
C GLU A 183 -24.48 -5.20 17.17
N ILE A 184 -24.46 -3.90 16.86
CA ILE A 184 -23.59 -3.33 15.82
C ILE A 184 -22.11 -3.57 16.17
N ARG A 185 -21.73 -3.35 17.42
CA ARG A 185 -20.36 -3.52 17.91
C ARG A 185 -19.91 -4.99 17.93
N GLU A 186 -20.79 -5.92 18.29
CA GLU A 186 -20.50 -7.36 18.23
C GLU A 186 -20.23 -7.80 16.79
N ASN A 187 -21.04 -7.33 15.85
CA ASN A 187 -20.83 -7.58 14.43
C ASN A 187 -19.51 -6.97 13.92
N GLU A 188 -19.21 -5.72 14.26
CA GLU A 188 -17.92 -5.08 13.95
C GLU A 188 -16.74 -5.90 14.51
N SER A 189 -16.77 -6.23 15.79
CA SER A 189 -15.74 -7.00 16.49
C SER A 189 -15.51 -8.38 15.87
N ALA A 190 -16.59 -9.08 15.49
CA ALA A 190 -16.48 -10.37 14.80
C ALA A 190 -15.77 -10.25 13.44
N SER A 191 -16.04 -9.18 12.69
CA SER A 191 -15.34 -8.89 11.43
C SER A 191 -13.87 -8.55 11.65
N ILE A 192 -13.57 -7.67 12.62
CA ILE A 192 -12.21 -7.30 12.98
C ILE A 192 -11.41 -8.54 13.39
N ARG A 193 -12.01 -9.42 14.20
CA ARG A 193 -11.37 -10.68 14.62
C ARG A 193 -11.05 -11.55 13.43
N ARG A 194 -11.99 -11.76 12.49
CA ARG A 194 -11.72 -12.53 11.26
C ARG A 194 -10.61 -11.90 10.43
N ALA A 195 -10.67 -10.60 10.16
CA ALA A 195 -9.64 -9.89 9.41
C ALA A 195 -8.25 -9.97 10.09
N SER A 196 -8.21 -9.91 11.43
CA SER A 196 -7.01 -10.08 12.23
C SER A 196 -6.41 -11.49 12.10
N HIS A 197 -7.24 -12.55 12.08
CA HIS A 197 -6.76 -13.92 11.82
C HIS A 197 -6.13 -14.04 10.44
N PHE A 198 -6.77 -13.50 9.39
CA PHE A 198 -6.18 -13.47 8.06
C PHE A 198 -4.85 -12.69 8.07
N ARG A 199 -4.80 -11.52 8.70
CA ARG A 199 -3.57 -10.74 8.81
C ARG A 199 -2.44 -11.53 9.49
N ALA A 200 -2.73 -12.21 10.60
CA ALA A 200 -1.77 -13.02 11.33
C ALA A 200 -1.26 -14.17 10.47
N LEU A 201 -2.15 -14.91 9.80
CA LEU A 201 -1.78 -15.98 8.88
C LEU A 201 -0.89 -15.49 7.75
N ASN A 202 -1.22 -14.36 7.11
CA ASN A 202 -0.39 -13.77 6.07
C ASN A 202 1.02 -13.44 6.58
N MET A 203 1.12 -12.88 7.79
CA MET A 203 2.40 -12.58 8.43
C MET A 203 3.20 -13.85 8.75
N THR A 204 2.54 -14.91 9.23
CA THR A 204 3.19 -16.22 9.45
C THR A 204 3.74 -16.78 8.14
N PHE A 205 2.96 -16.81 7.06
CA PHE A 205 3.44 -17.28 5.76
C PHE A 205 4.61 -16.46 5.23
N PHE A 206 4.57 -15.14 5.45
CA PHE A 206 5.68 -14.26 5.10
C PHE A 206 6.98 -14.67 5.80
N PHE A 207 6.97 -14.90 7.11
CA PHE A 207 8.18 -15.36 7.82
C PHE A 207 8.60 -16.78 7.44
N MET A 208 7.65 -17.71 7.29
CA MET A 208 7.92 -19.10 6.93
C MET A 208 8.48 -19.26 5.51
N SER A 209 8.22 -18.32 4.61
CA SER A 209 8.63 -18.39 3.20
C SER A 209 10.14 -18.62 3.04
N VAL A 210 10.99 -17.86 3.74
CA VAL A 210 12.45 -17.98 3.65
C VAL A 210 12.92 -19.35 4.11
N SER A 211 12.35 -19.87 5.20
CA SER A 211 12.66 -21.21 5.70
C SER A 211 12.26 -22.30 4.70
N LEU A 212 11.11 -22.18 4.03
CA LEU A 212 10.67 -23.13 3.01
C LEU A 212 11.55 -23.12 1.76
N PHE A 213 11.92 -21.93 1.26
CA PHE A 213 12.88 -21.80 0.15
C PHE A 213 14.25 -22.38 0.52
N ALA A 214 14.76 -22.07 1.71
CA ALA A 214 16.04 -22.60 2.18
C ALA A 214 16.02 -24.13 2.32
N LEU A 215 14.97 -24.68 2.93
CA LEU A 215 14.83 -26.14 3.11
C LEU A 215 14.78 -26.88 1.77
N THR A 216 14.09 -26.32 0.78
CA THR A 216 13.91 -26.97 -0.52
C THR A 216 15.16 -26.85 -1.39
N THR A 217 15.81 -25.68 -1.41
CA THR A 217 17.06 -25.48 -2.15
C THR A 217 18.24 -26.22 -1.51
N PHE A 218 18.45 -26.12 -0.20
CA PHE A 218 19.55 -26.84 0.44
C PHE A 218 19.26 -28.34 0.60
N GLY A 219 18.01 -28.73 0.82
CA GLY A 219 17.61 -30.13 0.85
C GLY A 219 17.84 -30.82 -0.50
N SER A 220 17.48 -30.17 -1.61
CA SER A 220 17.78 -30.70 -2.94
C SER A 220 19.28 -30.71 -3.26
N ALA A 221 20.04 -29.70 -2.81
CA ALA A 221 21.50 -29.69 -2.95
C ALA A 221 22.16 -30.86 -2.20
N TRP A 222 21.69 -31.15 -0.98
CA TRP A 222 22.17 -32.26 -0.16
C TRP A 222 21.85 -33.62 -0.79
N LEU A 223 20.61 -33.81 -1.28
CA LEU A 223 20.20 -35.04 -1.96
C LEU A 223 21.00 -35.33 -3.24
N LEU A 224 21.43 -34.28 -3.94
CA LEU A 224 22.24 -34.40 -5.15
C LEU A 224 23.74 -34.53 -4.87
N GLY A 225 24.16 -34.49 -3.60
CA GLY A 225 25.56 -34.62 -3.20
C GLY A 225 26.43 -33.39 -3.48
N TYR A 226 25.84 -32.20 -3.64
CA TYR A 226 26.61 -30.97 -3.83
C TYR A 226 27.26 -30.50 -2.51
N PRO A 227 28.53 -30.02 -2.54
CA PRO A 227 29.19 -29.52 -1.35
C PRO A 227 28.55 -28.19 -0.90
N LEU A 228 27.91 -28.21 0.28
CA LEU A 228 27.32 -27.03 0.90
C LEU A 228 28.39 -26.27 1.70
N ASN A 229 29.12 -25.39 1.02
CA ASN A 229 30.11 -24.52 1.66
C ASN A 229 29.43 -23.36 2.37
N ILE A 230 30.04 -22.94 3.49
CA ILE A 230 29.62 -21.79 4.29
C ILE A 230 29.62 -20.50 3.46
N GLU A 231 30.63 -20.36 2.59
CA GLU A 231 30.82 -19.24 1.67
C GLU A 231 29.64 -19.05 0.70
N ASN A 232 28.93 -20.13 0.35
CA ASN A 232 27.81 -20.07 -0.59
C ASN A 232 26.46 -20.07 0.14
N THR A 233 26.39 -20.74 1.29
CA THR A 233 25.15 -20.92 2.06
C THR A 233 24.68 -19.62 2.72
N PHE A 234 25.58 -18.84 3.32
CA PHE A 234 25.22 -17.58 3.98
C PHE A 234 24.73 -16.51 3.00
N PRO A 235 25.43 -16.24 1.88
CA PRO A 235 24.92 -15.31 0.87
C PRO A 235 23.57 -15.74 0.29
N ALA A 236 23.36 -17.04 0.07
CA ALA A 236 22.07 -17.54 -0.40
C ALA A 236 20.92 -17.28 0.61
N LEU A 237 21.14 -17.46 1.91
CA LEU A 237 20.16 -17.12 2.94
C LEU A 237 19.84 -15.62 2.99
N ALA A 238 20.86 -14.77 2.81
CA ALA A 238 20.67 -13.33 2.71
C ALA A 238 19.82 -12.97 1.47
N LEU A 239 20.08 -13.60 0.33
CA LEU A 239 19.31 -13.41 -0.90
C LEU A 239 17.86 -13.85 -0.76
N PHE A 240 17.57 -14.99 -0.14
CA PHE A 240 16.19 -15.41 0.15
C PHE A 240 15.45 -14.38 1.01
N SER A 241 16.15 -13.75 1.95
CA SER A 241 15.57 -12.68 2.78
C SER A 241 15.25 -11.42 1.96
N VAL A 242 16.12 -11.04 1.02
CA VAL A 242 15.89 -9.92 0.09
C VAL A 242 14.72 -10.24 -0.85
N MET A 243 14.70 -11.42 -1.44
CA MET A 243 13.62 -11.89 -2.31
C MET A 243 12.25 -11.84 -1.61
N ARG A 244 12.18 -12.22 -0.32
CA ARG A 244 10.96 -12.11 0.48
C ARG A 244 10.46 -10.66 0.54
N PHE A 245 11.35 -9.69 0.79
CA PHE A 245 10.95 -8.29 0.84
C PHE A 245 10.54 -7.75 -0.53
N ASN A 246 11.25 -8.13 -1.60
CA ASN A 246 10.88 -7.78 -2.97
C ASN A 246 9.47 -8.31 -3.29
N ALA A 247 9.19 -9.56 -2.96
CA ALA A 247 7.87 -10.17 -3.20
C ALA A 247 6.76 -9.36 -2.51
N MET A 248 6.98 -8.98 -1.25
CA MET A 248 6.03 -8.18 -0.46
C MET A 248 5.84 -6.75 -0.98
N TYR A 249 6.83 -6.15 -1.63
CA TYR A 249 6.73 -4.80 -2.21
C TYR A 249 5.93 -4.80 -3.52
N TYR A 250 6.16 -5.80 -4.38
CA TYR A 250 5.52 -5.87 -5.70
C TYR A 250 4.14 -6.54 -5.68
N THR A 251 3.80 -7.33 -4.65
CA THR A 251 2.43 -7.83 -4.49
C THR A 251 1.51 -6.67 -4.08
N PRO A 252 0.47 -6.35 -4.86
CA PRO A 252 -0.47 -5.30 -4.48
C PRO A 252 -1.14 -5.68 -3.16
N ARG A 253 -1.00 -4.79 -2.17
CA ARG A 253 -1.83 -4.83 -0.97
C ARG A 253 -3.17 -4.23 -1.35
N GLY A 254 -4.17 -5.09 -1.51
CA GLY A 254 -5.56 -4.66 -1.61
C GLY A 254 -6.11 -4.22 -0.25
#